data_AF-A0A3M7AU07-F1
#
_entry.id   AF-A0A3M7AU07-F1
#
_cell.length_a   1.000
_cell.length_b   1.000
_cell.length_c   1.000
_cell.angle_alpha   90.00
_cell.angle_beta   90.00
_cell.angle_gamma   90.00
#
_symmetry.space_group_name_H-M   'P 1'
#
loop_
_entity.id
_entity.type
_entity.pdbx_description
1 polymer ?
#
loop_
_entity_poly.entity_id
_entity_poly.type
_entity_poly.pdbx_seq_one_letter_code
_entity_poly.pdbx_strand_id
1 'polypeptide(L)'
;MASLADDLLDANLVDFAIECEDRVFNVHRAVVCAKSNGIKAMVDAALTVPGHVRVFINDFDQHTIERMLCYIYAGDYDLQNTEELPQKGVAAEDQAKEPIKNFAGDVVESLSQSSLTLVYAGPRPLRSKDHAAISHIRLHAIGKRYEVTGLAALALEKLRCPETYVAAGNFVDVLRVAYQYSAEETDDVRDELLAVVLAQIDNLAANQVFLTQLAEVEELREFAAQLLPHAFKFSAVRHSKSEDEHAKLLALKNETIRLMETEVEMHDARADIYLAKFYAMREKYDGEVTKNERLEKLLTERSKQLEVATAQIADWESAPSQDPAQSEASGTEIIRLQELLNAEQARAAQNQMQLDQSAIELQSVKLKVHDFEGKIQNFKTQALELQQLAGKYLRERDEAREKLRGDRASGLVVAEGVIDLLSRHDECRHCGEPQDWWFEWDGSNRAGPSGLTFRCGQCTTRHW
;
A
#
# COMPACT_ATOMS: atom_id res chain seq x y z
N MET A 1 2.71 -8.68 60.42
CA MET A 1 3.12 -9.66 59.38
C MET A 1 4.29 -9.14 58.53
N ALA A 2 5.15 -8.25 59.07
CA ALA A 2 6.31 -7.69 58.37
C ALA A 2 7.66 -8.21 58.91
N SER A 3 7.67 -9.09 59.93
CA SER A 3 8.90 -9.57 60.58
C SER A 3 9.35 -10.97 60.15
N LEU A 4 8.66 -11.63 59.21
CA LEU A 4 9.06 -12.95 58.69
C LEU A 4 9.83 -12.87 57.36
N ALA A 5 9.77 -11.72 56.67
CA ALA A 5 10.48 -11.51 55.41
C ALA A 5 11.93 -11.06 55.63
N ASP A 6 12.20 -10.29 56.70
CA ASP A 6 13.56 -9.83 57.04
C ASP A 6 14.46 -10.94 57.60
N ASP A 7 13.90 -11.96 58.27
CA ASP A 7 14.67 -13.10 58.80
C ASP A 7 15.03 -14.15 57.71
N LEU A 8 14.43 -14.07 56.52
CA LEU A 8 14.58 -15.05 55.43
C LEU A 8 15.77 -14.75 54.48
N LEU A 9 16.47 -13.65 54.70
CA LEU A 9 17.58 -13.16 53.88
C LEU A 9 18.92 -13.13 54.64
N ASP A 10 18.96 -13.65 55.86
CA ASP A 10 20.17 -13.65 56.68
C ASP A 10 21.19 -14.66 56.13
N ALA A 11 22.37 -14.16 55.74
CA ALA A 11 23.44 -14.93 55.09
C ALA A 11 23.92 -16.17 55.89
N ASN A 12 23.60 -16.21 57.18
CA ASN A 12 24.00 -17.26 58.12
C ASN A 12 23.11 -18.52 58.09
N LEU A 13 22.02 -18.53 57.30
CA LEU A 13 21.05 -19.64 57.25
C LEU A 13 21.01 -20.39 55.90
N VAL A 14 21.90 -20.06 54.96
CA VAL A 14 22.03 -20.79 53.70
C VAL A 14 22.43 -22.25 53.99
N ASP A 15 21.56 -23.19 53.62
CA ASP A 15 21.76 -24.63 53.83
C ASP A 15 21.88 -25.42 52.51
N PHE A 16 21.90 -24.75 51.36
CA PHE A 16 21.93 -25.39 50.05
C PHE A 16 22.53 -24.52 48.93
N ALA A 17 23.00 -25.17 47.86
CA ALA A 17 23.54 -24.49 46.69
C ALA A 17 22.94 -24.99 45.37
N ILE A 18 22.64 -24.07 44.46
CA ILE A 18 22.31 -24.36 43.06
C ILE A 18 23.51 -23.94 42.22
N GLU A 19 24.07 -24.86 41.45
CA GLU A 19 25.20 -24.60 40.58
C GLU A 19 24.72 -24.57 39.12
N CYS A 20 25.12 -23.53 38.39
CA CYS A 20 24.87 -23.36 36.97
C CYS A 20 26.17 -22.93 36.32
N GLU A 21 26.68 -23.76 35.42
CA GLU A 21 27.98 -23.54 34.76
C GLU A 21 29.11 -23.24 35.77
N ASP A 22 29.65 -22.03 35.78
CA ASP A 22 30.73 -21.59 36.68
C ASP A 22 30.23 -20.78 37.90
N ARG A 23 28.91 -20.64 38.06
CA ARG A 23 28.29 -19.83 39.13
C ARG A 23 27.54 -20.69 40.14
N VAL A 24 27.80 -20.40 41.41
CA VAL A 24 27.14 -21.04 42.55
C VAL A 24 26.20 -20.05 43.23
N PHE A 25 24.93 -20.43 43.33
CA PHE A 25 23.87 -19.70 44.00
C PHE A 25 23.57 -20.35 45.35
N ASN A 26 23.99 -19.68 46.41
CA ASN A 26 23.70 -20.06 47.79
C ASN A 26 22.26 -19.69 48.15
N VAL A 27 21.44 -20.67 48.51
CA VAL A 27 19.99 -20.51 48.77
C VAL A 27 19.53 -21.22 50.04
N HIS A 28 18.38 -20.78 50.55
CA HIS A 28 17.64 -21.47 51.61
C HIS A 28 16.77 -22.57 51.01
N ARG A 29 17.09 -23.83 51.30
CA ARG A 29 16.36 -25.01 50.82
C ARG A 29 14.88 -24.93 51.13
N ALA A 30 14.53 -24.54 52.36
CA ALA A 30 13.14 -24.45 52.80
C ALA A 30 12.32 -23.47 51.95
N VAL A 31 12.92 -22.35 51.54
CA VAL A 31 12.25 -21.30 50.74
C VAL A 31 12.05 -21.77 49.31
N VAL A 32 13.12 -22.29 48.68
CA VAL A 32 13.08 -22.72 47.29
C VAL A 32 12.16 -23.94 47.11
N CYS A 33 12.24 -24.93 48.01
CA CYS A 33 11.37 -26.13 47.97
C CYS A 33 9.90 -25.81 48.24
N ALA A 34 9.60 -24.72 48.96
CA ALA A 34 8.21 -24.29 49.19
C ALA A 34 7.58 -23.65 47.96
N LYS A 35 8.40 -23.13 47.02
CA LYS A 35 7.95 -22.41 45.82
C LYS A 35 8.09 -23.21 44.53
N SER A 36 8.91 -24.26 44.53
CA SER A 36 9.21 -25.10 43.37
C SER A 36 9.15 -26.58 43.73
N ASN A 37 8.18 -27.30 43.16
CA ASN A 37 8.11 -28.75 43.31
C ASN A 37 9.24 -29.46 42.56
N GLY A 38 9.64 -28.94 41.39
CA GLY A 38 10.74 -29.50 40.62
C GLY A 38 12.06 -29.44 41.37
N ILE A 39 12.40 -28.27 41.94
CA ILE A 39 13.62 -28.14 42.76
C ILE A 39 13.50 -28.98 44.03
N LYS A 40 12.32 -29.05 44.67
CA LYS A 40 12.10 -29.94 45.81
C LYS A 40 12.42 -31.40 45.48
N ALA A 41 11.94 -31.90 44.34
CA ALA A 41 12.23 -33.27 43.91
C ALA A 41 13.74 -33.49 43.66
N MET A 42 14.43 -32.50 43.09
CA MET A 42 15.89 -32.56 42.91
C MET A 42 16.64 -32.58 44.24
N VAL A 43 16.20 -31.77 45.20
CA VAL A 43 16.75 -31.71 46.57
C VAL A 43 16.54 -33.05 47.27
N ASP A 44 15.31 -33.59 47.25
CA ASP A 44 14.97 -34.87 47.86
C ASP A 44 15.82 -36.01 47.27
N ALA A 45 16.05 -35.99 45.95
CA ALA A 45 16.96 -36.93 45.28
C ALA A 45 18.43 -36.73 45.71
N ALA A 46 18.91 -35.49 45.78
CA ALA A 46 20.31 -35.19 46.16
C ALA A 46 20.63 -35.62 47.61
N LEU A 47 19.66 -35.51 48.52
CA LEU A 47 19.82 -35.90 49.94
C LEU A 47 19.92 -37.42 50.16
N THR A 48 19.64 -38.24 49.13
CA THR A 48 19.87 -39.68 49.20
C THR A 48 21.36 -40.05 49.15
N VAL A 49 22.22 -39.13 48.71
CA VAL A 49 23.67 -39.33 48.60
C VAL A 49 24.38 -38.57 49.74
N PRO A 50 25.11 -39.26 50.64
CA PRO A 50 25.82 -38.62 51.75
C PRO A 50 26.81 -37.56 51.26
N GLY A 51 26.68 -36.32 51.73
CA GLY A 51 27.59 -35.20 51.39
C GLY A 51 27.17 -34.34 50.20
N HIS A 52 26.07 -34.67 49.51
CA HIS A 52 25.51 -33.80 48.46
C HIS A 52 24.66 -32.67 49.05
N VAL A 53 25.16 -31.43 48.94
CA VAL A 53 24.48 -30.20 49.40
C VAL A 53 24.19 -29.25 48.22
N ARG A 54 24.29 -29.77 46.98
CA ARG A 54 24.11 -28.98 45.76
C ARG A 54 23.41 -29.73 44.64
N VAL A 55 22.70 -28.97 43.80
CA VAL A 55 22.09 -29.44 42.55
C VAL A 55 22.62 -28.63 41.37
N PHE A 56 22.66 -29.27 40.20
CA PHE A 56 23.11 -28.64 38.97
C PHE A 56 21.90 -28.33 38.08
N ILE A 57 21.78 -27.07 37.65
CA ILE A 57 20.76 -26.60 36.70
C ILE A 57 21.49 -25.94 35.53
N ASN A 58 21.65 -26.68 34.43
CA ASN A 58 22.41 -26.24 33.25
C ASN A 58 21.52 -26.09 31.99
N ASP A 59 20.22 -26.37 32.10
CA ASP A 59 19.29 -26.25 30.96
C ASP A 59 18.85 -24.80 30.69
N PHE A 60 19.31 -23.86 31.51
CA PHE A 60 19.04 -22.43 31.42
C PHE A 60 20.28 -21.63 31.77
N ASP A 61 20.38 -20.42 31.21
CA ASP A 61 21.48 -19.50 31.49
C ASP A 61 21.43 -18.95 32.92
N GLN A 62 22.58 -18.49 33.40
CA GLN A 62 22.76 -17.98 34.76
C GLN A 62 21.84 -16.80 35.09
N HIS A 63 21.51 -15.94 34.11
CA HIS A 63 20.61 -14.80 34.34
C HIS A 63 19.17 -15.26 34.54
N THR A 64 18.75 -16.29 33.80
CA THR A 64 17.42 -16.88 33.95
C THR A 64 17.25 -17.51 35.34
N ILE A 65 18.27 -18.24 35.82
CA ILE A 65 18.24 -18.84 37.17
C ILE A 65 18.25 -17.76 38.26
N GLU A 66 19.10 -16.75 38.13
CA GLU A 66 19.15 -15.63 39.08
C GLU A 66 17.79 -14.92 39.18
N ARG A 67 17.12 -14.67 38.05
CA ARG A 67 15.80 -14.02 38.03
C ARG A 67 14.69 -14.93 38.58
N MET A 68 14.77 -16.23 38.33
CA MET A 68 13.87 -17.20 38.97
C MET A 68 14.04 -17.16 40.50
N LEU A 69 15.27 -17.08 40.99
CA LEU A 69 15.54 -16.95 42.43
C LEU A 69 15.03 -15.61 42.99
N CYS A 70 15.26 -14.50 42.28
CA CYS A 70 14.66 -13.20 42.65
C CYS A 70 13.14 -13.30 42.81
N TYR A 71 12.46 -13.95 41.88
CA TYR A 71 11.02 -14.19 41.99
C TYR A 71 10.65 -15.04 43.21
N ILE A 72 11.40 -16.12 43.49
CA ILE A 72 11.12 -17.00 44.63
C ILE A 72 11.17 -16.24 45.96
N TYR A 73 12.13 -15.32 46.13
CA TYR A 73 12.30 -14.54 47.36
C TYR A 73 11.43 -13.28 47.42
N ALA A 74 11.35 -12.52 46.33
CA ALA A 74 10.69 -11.22 46.30
C ALA A 74 9.25 -11.26 45.77
N GLY A 75 8.85 -12.36 45.13
CA GLY A 75 7.56 -12.47 44.44
C GLY A 75 7.50 -11.74 43.10
N ASP A 76 8.60 -11.09 42.69
CA ASP A 76 8.72 -10.36 41.43
C ASP A 76 10.16 -10.44 40.89
N TYR A 77 10.33 -10.17 39.61
CA TYR A 77 11.63 -9.99 38.95
C TYR A 77 11.60 -8.76 38.06
N ASP A 78 12.67 -7.98 38.06
CA ASP A 78 12.80 -6.78 37.24
C ASP A 78 13.83 -6.96 36.12
N LEU A 79 13.56 -6.31 34.99
CA LEU A 79 14.47 -6.18 33.85
C LEU A 79 15.06 -4.75 33.74
N GLN A 80 14.47 -3.77 34.42
CA GLN A 80 14.88 -2.37 34.42
C GLN A 80 15.49 -1.98 35.77
N ASN A 81 16.83 -1.95 35.89
CA ASN A 81 17.45 -0.78 36.50
C ASN A 81 18.93 -0.61 36.14
N THR A 82 19.17 0.66 35.81
CA THR A 82 20.41 1.31 35.39
C THR A 82 20.74 2.30 36.50
N GLU A 83 21.92 2.20 37.12
CA GLU A 83 22.74 3.34 37.58
C GLU A 83 24.05 2.78 38.12
N GLU A 84 25.17 3.20 37.51
CA GLU A 84 26.50 2.99 38.08
C GLU A 84 26.61 3.83 39.35
N LEU A 85 26.66 3.17 40.50
CA LEU A 85 27.26 3.77 41.70
C LEU A 85 28.74 3.36 41.76
N PRO A 86 29.62 4.26 42.22
CA PRO A 86 31.04 4.20 41.93
C PRO A 86 31.64 2.88 42.37
N GLN A 87 32.55 2.35 41.56
CA GLN A 87 33.58 1.44 42.03
C GLN A 87 34.23 2.08 43.26
N LYS A 88 33.82 1.62 44.46
CA LYS A 88 34.62 1.85 45.66
C LYS A 88 35.81 0.93 45.51
N GLY A 89 36.81 1.43 44.79
CA GLY A 89 38.13 0.84 44.77
C GLY A 89 38.58 0.69 46.20
N VAL A 90 38.82 -0.56 46.61
CA VAL A 90 39.83 -0.78 47.63
C VAL A 90 41.11 -0.97 46.84
N ALA A 91 41.74 0.16 46.51
CA ALA A 91 43.14 0.16 46.13
C ALA A 91 43.94 -0.44 47.28
N ALA A 92 44.92 -1.24 46.90
CA ALA A 92 45.87 -1.91 47.77
C ALA A 92 46.49 -0.97 48.81
N GLU A 93 46.70 -1.49 50.01
CA GLU A 93 47.93 -1.21 50.75
C GLU A 93 48.30 -2.39 51.65
N ASP A 94 49.61 -2.60 51.70
CA ASP A 94 50.37 -3.76 52.12
C ASP A 94 50.78 -3.64 53.61
N GLN A 95 50.94 -4.81 54.25
CA GLN A 95 51.63 -5.10 55.54
C GLN A 95 51.04 -4.65 56.89
N ALA A 96 50.58 -5.63 57.68
CA ALA A 96 51.19 -5.96 58.98
C ALA A 96 50.80 -7.39 59.43
N LYS A 97 51.81 -8.13 59.91
CA LYS A 97 51.80 -9.54 60.39
C LYS A 97 51.08 -9.71 61.74
N GLU A 98 50.42 -10.85 61.94
CA GLU A 98 50.69 -11.89 62.98
C GLU A 98 49.46 -12.85 63.19
N PRO A 99 49.65 -14.07 63.71
CA PRO A 99 49.02 -15.29 63.20
C PRO A 99 47.88 -15.86 64.06
N ILE A 100 46.98 -16.62 63.44
CA ILE A 100 46.14 -17.59 64.14
C ILE A 100 46.67 -19.00 63.85
N LYS A 101 47.00 -19.71 64.93
CA LYS A 101 47.56 -21.06 64.97
C LYS A 101 46.55 -22.08 64.47
N ASN A 102 46.94 -22.90 63.49
CA ASN A 102 46.25 -24.14 63.17
C ASN A 102 46.67 -25.25 64.15
N PHE A 103 45.70 -26.00 64.65
CA PHE A 103 45.92 -27.35 65.18
C PHE A 103 45.60 -28.37 64.08
N ALA A 104 46.60 -29.24 63.83
CA ALA A 104 46.70 -30.45 63.00
C ALA A 104 45.42 -31.06 62.38
N GLY A 105 45.44 -31.65 61.18
CA GLY A 105 46.54 -31.98 60.29
C GLY A 105 46.08 -32.64 58.97
N ASP A 106 47.05 -32.69 58.05
CA ASP A 106 47.13 -33.35 56.74
C ASP A 106 46.68 -32.63 55.45
N VAL A 107 47.59 -32.79 54.49
CA VAL A 107 47.96 -32.00 53.31
C VAL A 107 47.42 -32.70 52.06
N VAL A 108 46.89 -31.95 51.08
CA VAL A 108 47.27 -32.03 49.64
C VAL A 108 46.74 -30.78 48.89
N GLU A 109 47.71 -29.98 48.42
CA GLU A 109 47.80 -29.23 47.15
C GLU A 109 46.65 -28.32 46.67
N SER A 110 46.89 -27.01 46.82
CA SER A 110 46.09 -25.93 46.26
C SER A 110 46.27 -25.81 44.74
N LEU A 111 45.16 -25.89 44.01
CA LEU A 111 45.00 -25.20 42.72
C LEU A 111 43.97 -24.09 42.90
N SER A 112 44.40 -22.87 42.58
CA SER A 112 43.68 -21.62 42.77
C SER A 112 42.26 -21.64 42.23
N GLN A 113 41.28 -21.61 43.13
CA GLN A 113 39.90 -21.25 42.82
C GLN A 113 39.65 -19.81 43.28
N SER A 114 39.76 -18.88 42.34
CA SER A 114 39.12 -17.58 42.45
C SER A 114 37.61 -17.74 42.20
N SER A 115 36.94 -18.57 42.99
CA SER A 115 35.48 -18.73 42.92
C SER A 115 34.83 -17.56 43.65
N LEU A 116 34.23 -16.65 42.89
CA LEU A 116 33.32 -15.64 43.43
C LEU A 116 32.08 -16.34 44.00
N THR A 117 32.15 -16.76 45.26
CA THR A 117 31.01 -17.35 45.97
C THR A 117 29.99 -16.26 46.25
N LEU A 118 28.89 -16.24 45.49
CA LEU A 118 27.79 -15.32 45.73
C LEU A 118 26.87 -15.90 46.81
N VAL A 119 26.94 -15.35 48.01
CA VAL A 119 25.82 -15.43 48.96
C VAL A 119 24.71 -14.55 48.40
N TYR A 120 23.52 -15.10 48.15
CA TYR A 120 22.38 -14.30 47.64
C TYR A 120 21.98 -13.28 48.72
N ALA A 121 22.55 -12.07 48.62
CA ALA A 121 22.36 -10.96 49.56
C ALA A 121 21.38 -9.91 49.01
N GLY A 122 20.33 -10.36 48.29
CA GLY A 122 19.43 -9.49 47.55
C GLY A 122 19.92 -9.13 46.13
N PRO A 123 19.15 -8.33 45.38
CA PRO A 123 19.27 -8.22 43.92
C PRO A 123 20.60 -7.58 43.51
N ARG A 124 21.48 -8.37 42.88
CA ARG A 124 22.58 -7.86 42.06
C ARG A 124 22.28 -8.18 40.59
N PRO A 125 22.17 -7.20 39.68
CA PRO A 125 21.78 -7.49 38.30
C PRO A 125 23.00 -7.84 37.44
N LEU A 126 23.02 -9.06 36.89
CA LEU A 126 23.81 -9.35 35.70
C LEU A 126 23.03 -8.88 34.45
N ARG A 127 23.65 -8.06 33.58
CA ARG A 127 23.05 -7.61 32.31
C ARG A 127 23.01 -8.74 31.28
N SER A 128 21.82 -9.19 30.87
CA SER A 128 21.69 -9.99 29.64
C SER A 128 21.67 -9.06 28.43
N LYS A 129 22.41 -9.40 27.36
CA LYS A 129 22.36 -8.64 26.08
C LYS A 129 21.04 -8.82 25.31
N ASP A 130 20.26 -9.83 25.71
CA ASP A 130 19.03 -10.24 25.03
C ASP A 130 17.88 -9.25 25.29
N HIS A 131 16.97 -9.15 24.32
CA HIS A 131 15.75 -8.36 24.44
C HIS A 131 14.91 -8.79 25.65
N ALA A 132 14.19 -7.85 26.28
CA ALA A 132 13.36 -8.12 27.45
C ALA A 132 12.36 -9.28 27.24
N ALA A 133 11.72 -9.32 26.07
CA ALA A 133 10.81 -10.40 25.65
C ALA A 133 11.45 -11.79 25.72
N ILE A 134 12.72 -11.93 25.28
CA ILE A 134 13.45 -13.21 25.37
C ILE A 134 13.58 -13.64 26.83
N SER A 135 13.91 -12.71 27.72
CA SER A 135 14.04 -13.00 29.16
C SER A 135 12.71 -13.46 29.77
N HIS A 136 11.58 -12.85 29.37
CA HIS A 136 10.25 -13.28 29.81
C HIS A 136 9.92 -14.70 29.31
N ILE A 137 10.26 -15.05 28.07
CA ILE A 137 10.03 -16.40 27.53
C ILE A 137 10.86 -17.44 28.30
N ARG A 138 12.14 -17.17 28.57
CA ARG A 138 12.97 -18.08 29.37
C ARG A 138 12.45 -18.27 30.78
N LEU A 139 11.98 -17.18 31.41
CA LEU A 139 11.36 -17.23 32.74
C LEU A 139 10.04 -17.97 32.76
N HIS A 140 9.27 -17.88 31.67
CA HIS A 140 8.08 -18.69 31.48
C HIS A 140 8.43 -20.19 31.42
N ALA A 141 9.38 -20.56 30.57
CA ALA A 141 9.81 -21.94 30.38
C ALA A 141 10.42 -22.55 31.66
N ILE A 142 11.34 -21.85 32.35
CA ILE A 142 11.92 -22.35 33.61
C ILE A 142 10.86 -22.47 34.72
N GLY A 143 9.89 -21.55 34.73
CA GLY A 143 8.77 -21.58 35.66
C GLY A 143 7.88 -22.81 35.49
N LYS A 144 7.60 -23.21 34.23
CA LYS A 144 6.89 -24.46 33.95
C LYS A 144 7.77 -25.68 34.24
N ARG A 145 9.02 -25.73 33.76
CA ARG A 145 9.92 -26.89 33.92
C ARG A 145 10.18 -27.28 35.37
N TYR A 146 10.43 -26.30 36.23
CA TYR A 146 10.68 -26.55 37.66
C TYR A 146 9.43 -26.33 38.54
N GLU A 147 8.27 -26.17 37.94
CA GLU A 147 6.99 -25.96 38.64
C GLU A 147 7.08 -24.84 39.70
N VAL A 148 7.66 -23.70 39.32
CA VAL A 148 7.76 -22.52 40.19
C VAL A 148 6.41 -21.82 40.22
N THR A 149 5.75 -21.87 41.37
CA THR A 149 4.35 -21.41 41.51
C THR A 149 4.22 -19.93 41.13
N GLY A 150 3.43 -19.64 40.10
CA GLY A 150 3.09 -18.27 39.66
C GLY A 150 4.10 -17.59 38.72
N LEU A 151 5.31 -18.14 38.55
CA LEU A 151 6.35 -17.52 37.73
C LEU A 151 5.99 -17.45 36.25
N ALA A 152 5.50 -18.56 35.70
CA ALA A 152 5.11 -18.62 34.29
C ALA A 152 3.98 -17.63 33.97
N ALA A 153 2.96 -17.55 34.82
CA ALA A 153 1.85 -16.60 34.67
C ALA A 153 2.33 -15.14 34.69
N LEU A 154 3.20 -14.78 35.64
CA LEU A 154 3.78 -13.43 35.71
C LEU A 154 4.63 -13.12 34.48
N ALA A 155 5.41 -14.10 33.99
CA ALA A 155 6.24 -13.90 32.81
C ALA A 155 5.43 -13.71 31.53
N LEU A 156 4.33 -14.46 31.37
CA LEU A 156 3.38 -14.24 30.29
C LEU A 156 2.72 -12.87 30.38
N GLU A 157 2.31 -12.44 31.58
CA GLU A 157 1.73 -11.11 31.80
C GLU A 157 2.70 -9.99 31.39
N LYS A 158 3.98 -10.08 31.77
CA LYS A 158 5.00 -9.09 31.39
C LYS A 158 5.38 -9.15 29.89
N LEU A 159 5.08 -10.24 29.19
CA LEU A 159 5.31 -10.38 27.75
C LEU A 159 4.24 -9.65 26.90
N ARG A 160 3.04 -9.38 27.44
CA ARG A 160 1.86 -8.83 26.71
C ARG A 160 1.98 -7.38 26.19
N CYS A 161 3.19 -6.86 26.01
CA CYS A 161 3.48 -5.56 25.40
C CYS A 161 4.17 -5.73 24.03
N PRO A 162 3.46 -6.22 23.00
CA PRO A 162 4.03 -6.63 21.72
C PRO A 162 4.69 -5.51 20.92
N GLU A 163 4.29 -4.25 21.15
CA GLU A 163 4.85 -3.08 20.47
C GLU A 163 6.37 -2.97 20.69
N THR A 164 6.88 -3.49 21.81
CA THR A 164 8.29 -3.37 22.20
C THR A 164 9.23 -4.26 21.38
N TYR A 165 8.80 -5.45 20.98
CA TYR A 165 9.65 -6.42 20.26
C TYR A 165 9.32 -6.56 18.77
N VAL A 166 8.11 -6.20 18.33
CA VAL A 166 7.76 -6.23 16.91
C VAL A 166 8.42 -5.06 16.15
N ALA A 167 8.42 -3.86 16.72
CA ALA A 167 9.02 -2.68 16.10
C ALA A 167 10.56 -2.70 16.07
N ALA A 168 11.19 -3.47 16.97
CA ALA A 168 12.63 -3.49 17.16
C ALA A 168 13.39 -4.43 16.19
N GLY A 169 12.69 -5.13 15.28
CA GLY A 169 13.30 -6.13 14.38
C GLY A 169 13.74 -7.44 15.08
N ASN A 170 13.58 -7.53 16.40
CA ASN A 170 13.95 -8.70 17.21
C ASN A 170 12.86 -9.78 17.23
N PHE A 171 11.75 -9.58 16.53
CA PHE A 171 10.59 -10.44 16.62
C PHE A 171 10.86 -11.90 16.21
N VAL A 172 11.70 -12.09 15.19
CA VAL A 172 12.11 -13.44 14.76
C VAL A 172 12.93 -14.12 15.84
N ASP A 173 13.81 -13.40 16.53
CA ASP A 173 14.59 -13.96 17.64
C ASP A 173 13.69 -14.33 18.83
N VAL A 174 12.64 -13.54 19.08
CA VAL A 174 11.60 -13.83 20.08
C VAL A 174 10.84 -15.11 19.72
N LEU A 175 10.40 -15.24 18.46
CA LEU A 175 9.76 -16.46 17.97
C LEU A 175 10.70 -17.67 18.08
N ARG A 176 11.96 -17.53 17.66
CA ARG A 176 12.95 -18.62 17.72
C ARG A 176 13.12 -19.12 19.14
N VAL A 177 13.25 -18.21 20.11
CA VAL A 177 13.36 -18.58 21.53
C VAL A 177 12.08 -19.23 22.05
N ALA A 178 10.89 -18.81 21.62
CA ALA A 178 9.65 -19.47 22.04
C ALA A 178 9.55 -20.91 21.51
N TYR A 179 9.99 -21.15 20.28
CA TYR A 179 9.90 -22.46 19.64
C TYR A 179 11.10 -23.39 19.95
N GLN A 180 12.16 -22.90 20.59
CA GLN A 180 13.29 -23.74 21.03
C GLN A 180 12.95 -24.63 22.25
N TYR A 181 11.95 -24.23 23.04
CA TYR A 181 11.47 -24.99 24.22
C TYR A 181 10.36 -25.96 23.84
N SER A 182 10.03 -26.91 24.72
CA SER A 182 8.93 -27.84 24.42
C SER A 182 7.59 -27.10 24.35
N ALA A 183 6.61 -27.70 23.66
CA ALA A 183 5.26 -27.14 23.58
C ALA A 183 4.63 -27.00 24.98
N GLU A 184 4.83 -27.97 25.88
CA GLU A 184 4.32 -27.90 27.25
C GLU A 184 4.86 -26.71 28.05
N GLU A 185 6.06 -26.23 27.71
CA GLU A 185 6.74 -25.13 28.39
C GLU A 185 6.38 -23.76 27.83
N THR A 186 5.86 -23.69 26.60
CA THR A 186 5.70 -22.43 25.86
C THR A 186 4.42 -22.34 25.02
N ASP A 187 3.50 -23.28 25.08
CA ASP A 187 2.18 -23.24 24.43
C ASP A 187 1.47 -21.90 24.56
N ASP A 188 1.26 -21.42 25.79
CA ASP A 188 0.57 -20.15 26.05
C ASP A 188 1.31 -18.95 25.43
N VAL A 189 2.64 -19.02 25.38
CA VAL A 189 3.50 -18.00 24.77
C VAL A 189 3.40 -18.06 23.25
N ARG A 190 3.41 -19.26 22.66
CA ARG A 190 3.30 -19.48 21.21
C ARG A 190 1.95 -18.99 20.70
N ASP A 191 0.87 -19.25 21.45
CA ASP A 191 -0.47 -18.76 21.15
C ASP A 191 -0.54 -17.22 21.16
N GLU A 192 0.05 -16.58 22.17
CA GLU A 192 0.13 -15.11 22.25
C GLU A 192 0.93 -14.52 21.08
N LEU A 193 2.10 -15.10 20.76
CA LEU A 193 2.93 -14.64 19.64
C LEU A 193 2.22 -14.85 18.28
N LEU A 194 1.50 -15.97 18.12
CA LEU A 194 0.68 -16.22 16.93
C LEU A 194 -0.43 -15.18 16.80
N ALA A 195 -1.12 -14.83 17.89
CA ALA A 195 -2.15 -13.80 17.90
C ALA A 195 -1.57 -12.43 17.47
N VAL A 196 -0.37 -12.08 17.94
CA VAL A 196 0.34 -10.86 17.54
C VAL A 196 0.63 -10.85 16.03
N VAL A 197 1.11 -11.97 15.46
CA VAL A 197 1.35 -12.07 14.01
C VAL A 197 0.07 -11.96 13.22
N LEU A 198 -0.99 -12.64 13.64
CA LEU A 198 -2.28 -12.58 12.94
C LEU A 198 -2.84 -11.15 12.93
N ALA A 199 -2.65 -10.39 14.01
CA ALA A 199 -3.06 -8.99 14.09
C ALA A 199 -2.24 -8.06 13.17
N GLN A 200 -0.98 -8.41 12.88
CA GLN A 200 -0.05 -7.58 12.08
C GLN A 200 0.34 -8.22 10.74
N ILE A 201 -0.44 -9.20 10.26
CA ILE A 201 -0.04 -10.06 9.15
C ILE A 201 0.25 -9.27 7.86
N ASP A 202 -0.45 -8.16 7.61
CA ASP A 202 -0.22 -7.33 6.43
C ASP A 202 1.14 -6.60 6.46
N ASN A 203 1.58 -6.14 7.63
CA ASN A 203 2.88 -5.49 7.79
C ASN A 203 4.02 -6.51 7.75
N LEU A 204 3.82 -7.66 8.39
CA LEU A 204 4.83 -8.73 8.46
C LEU A 204 4.99 -9.45 7.11
N ALA A 205 3.90 -9.67 6.36
CA ALA A 205 3.94 -10.24 5.02
C ALA A 205 4.60 -9.33 3.98
N ALA A 206 4.62 -8.02 4.21
CA ALA A 206 5.37 -7.08 3.37
C ALA A 206 6.88 -7.03 3.72
N ASN A 207 7.29 -7.59 4.86
CA ASN A 207 8.66 -7.57 5.32
C ASN A 207 9.44 -8.79 4.79
N GLN A 208 10.28 -8.57 3.79
CA GLN A 208 11.07 -9.62 3.17
C GLN A 208 12.06 -10.30 4.13
N VAL A 209 12.62 -9.56 5.10
CA VAL A 209 13.54 -10.13 6.11
C VAL A 209 12.81 -11.12 7.00
N PHE A 210 11.60 -10.78 7.42
CA PHE A 210 10.75 -11.66 8.23
C PHE A 210 10.42 -12.94 7.46
N LEU A 211 10.00 -12.84 6.18
CA LEU A 211 9.67 -14.00 5.36
C LEU A 211 10.87 -14.91 5.09
N THR A 212 12.04 -14.34 4.82
CA THR A 212 13.27 -15.13 4.62
C THR A 212 13.64 -15.90 5.89
N GLN A 213 13.64 -15.23 7.05
CA GLN A 213 13.98 -15.91 8.30
C GLN A 213 12.92 -16.96 8.70
N LEU A 214 11.64 -16.71 8.43
CA LEU A 214 10.57 -17.69 8.65
C LEU A 214 10.77 -18.97 7.83
N ALA A 215 11.35 -18.86 6.62
CA ALA A 215 11.61 -19.99 5.75
C ALA A 215 12.93 -20.73 6.08
N GLU A 216 13.95 -20.01 6.54
CA GLU A 216 15.30 -20.56 6.76
C GLU A 216 15.49 -21.16 8.16
N VAL A 217 14.81 -20.65 9.18
CA VAL A 217 14.99 -21.07 10.57
C VAL A 217 14.18 -22.34 10.86
N GLU A 218 14.87 -23.42 11.23
CA GLU A 218 14.26 -24.74 11.45
C GLU A 218 13.26 -24.74 12.61
N GLU A 219 13.55 -24.02 13.68
CA GLU A 219 12.68 -23.88 14.86
C GLU A 219 11.34 -23.21 14.50
N LEU A 220 11.27 -22.45 13.41
CA LEU A 220 10.06 -21.72 12.99
C LEU A 220 9.19 -22.49 12.01
N ARG A 221 9.55 -23.72 11.62
CA ARG A 221 8.75 -24.52 10.67
C ARG A 221 7.35 -24.80 11.20
N GLU A 222 7.23 -25.15 12.48
CA GLU A 222 5.93 -25.41 13.12
C GLU A 222 5.07 -24.13 13.11
N PHE A 223 5.67 -22.99 13.45
CA PHE A 223 5.01 -21.69 13.40
C PHE A 223 4.55 -21.31 11.99
N ALA A 224 5.41 -21.51 10.98
CA ALA A 224 5.08 -21.27 9.58
C ALA A 224 3.88 -22.14 9.13
N ALA A 225 3.87 -23.42 9.50
CA ALA A 225 2.77 -24.33 9.21
C ALA A 225 1.45 -23.86 9.85
N GLN A 226 1.49 -23.37 11.10
CA GLN A 226 0.32 -22.80 11.78
C GLN A 226 -0.18 -21.51 11.10
N LEU A 227 0.70 -20.70 10.53
CA LEU A 227 0.34 -19.45 9.87
C LEU A 227 -0.34 -19.66 8.50
N LEU A 228 0.04 -20.71 7.77
CA LEU A 228 -0.42 -20.98 6.39
C LEU A 228 -1.96 -20.98 6.25
N PRO A 229 -2.75 -21.75 7.05
CA PRO A 229 -4.20 -21.73 6.94
C PRO A 229 -4.83 -20.35 7.13
N HIS A 230 -4.24 -19.51 7.98
CA HIS A 230 -4.71 -18.15 8.20
C HIS A 230 -4.38 -17.27 7.00
N ALA A 231 -3.17 -17.35 6.45
CA ALA A 231 -2.77 -16.63 5.25
C ALA A 231 -3.69 -16.93 4.05
N PHE A 232 -4.09 -18.20 3.85
CA PHE A 232 -5.04 -18.60 2.80
C PHE A 232 -6.45 -18.03 3.00
N LYS A 233 -6.95 -17.98 4.25
CA LYS A 233 -8.26 -17.36 4.55
C LYS A 233 -8.22 -15.85 4.27
N PHE A 234 -7.15 -15.17 4.67
CA PHE A 234 -6.99 -13.73 4.43
C PHE A 234 -6.81 -13.40 2.94
N SER A 235 -6.13 -14.25 2.16
CA SER A 235 -6.00 -14.05 0.71
C SER A 235 -7.33 -14.27 -0.01
N ALA A 236 -8.11 -15.29 0.36
CA ALA A 236 -9.44 -15.53 -0.22
C ALA A 236 -10.42 -14.35 0.02
N VAL A 237 -10.42 -13.78 1.23
CA VAL A 237 -11.22 -12.58 1.55
C VAL A 237 -10.73 -11.33 0.81
N ARG A 238 -9.41 -11.18 0.60
CA ARG A 238 -8.87 -10.10 -0.22
C ARG A 238 -9.25 -10.25 -1.69
N HIS A 239 -9.22 -11.46 -2.24
CA HIS A 239 -9.65 -11.74 -3.60
C HIS A 239 -11.12 -11.37 -3.82
N SER A 240 -12.02 -11.76 -2.91
CA SER A 240 -13.44 -11.41 -3.05
C SER A 240 -13.70 -9.91 -2.96
N LYS A 241 -13.03 -9.20 -2.03
CA LYS A 241 -13.15 -7.74 -1.91
C LYS A 241 -12.57 -7.01 -3.14
N SER A 242 -11.46 -7.50 -3.68
CA SER A 242 -10.84 -6.96 -4.90
C SER A 242 -11.72 -7.17 -6.14
N GLU A 243 -12.44 -8.29 -6.23
CA GLU A 243 -13.38 -8.55 -7.33
C GLU A 243 -14.57 -7.58 -7.28
N ASP A 244 -15.12 -7.31 -6.09
CA ASP A 244 -16.18 -6.32 -5.89
C ASP A 244 -15.73 -4.89 -6.23
N GLU A 245 -14.51 -4.50 -5.83
CA GLU A 245 -13.93 -3.20 -6.16
C GLU A 245 -13.67 -3.06 -7.67
N HIS A 246 -13.15 -4.11 -8.32
CA HIS A 246 -12.97 -4.13 -9.76
C HIS A 246 -14.32 -4.06 -10.50
N ALA A 247 -15.36 -4.75 -10.02
CA ALA A 247 -16.69 -4.69 -10.61
C ALA A 247 -17.29 -3.27 -10.52
N LYS A 248 -17.12 -2.59 -9.38
CA LYS A 248 -17.51 -1.19 -9.19
C LYS A 248 -16.73 -0.25 -10.12
N LEU A 249 -15.42 -0.44 -10.24
CA LEU A 249 -14.58 0.39 -11.11
C LEU A 249 -14.94 0.18 -12.59
N LEU A 250 -15.26 -1.06 -12.98
CA LEU A 250 -15.74 -1.37 -14.33
C LEU A 250 -17.11 -0.73 -14.61
N ALA A 251 -18.03 -0.74 -13.65
CA ALA A 251 -19.32 -0.08 -13.75
C ALA A 251 -19.18 1.45 -13.90
N LEU A 252 -18.34 2.08 -13.06
CA LEU A 252 -18.05 3.51 -13.15
C LEU A 252 -17.40 3.88 -14.49
N LYS A 253 -16.49 3.04 -14.99
CA LYS A 253 -15.87 3.23 -16.31
C LYS A 253 -16.88 3.15 -17.45
N ASN A 254 -17.79 2.17 -17.41
CA ASN A 254 -18.83 2.03 -18.43
C ASN A 254 -19.79 3.22 -18.41
N GLU A 255 -20.14 3.74 -17.23
CA GLU A 255 -20.95 4.95 -17.10
C GLU A 255 -20.22 6.18 -17.67
N THR A 256 -18.93 6.31 -17.39
CA THR A 256 -18.11 7.40 -17.94
C THR A 256 -18.05 7.36 -19.47
N ILE A 257 -17.92 6.16 -20.06
CA ILE A 257 -17.95 5.99 -21.52
C ILE A 257 -19.30 6.43 -22.09
N ARG A 258 -20.42 6.03 -21.46
CA ARG A 258 -21.77 6.46 -21.90
C ARG A 258 -21.93 7.97 -21.87
N LEU A 259 -21.47 8.62 -20.80
CA LEU A 259 -21.52 10.09 -20.69
C LEU A 259 -20.72 10.75 -21.82
N MET A 260 -19.51 10.26 -22.10
CA MET A 260 -18.69 10.75 -23.22
C MET A 260 -19.38 10.53 -24.58
N GLU A 261 -19.99 9.38 -24.82
CA GLU A 261 -20.75 9.09 -26.05
C GLU A 261 -21.92 10.08 -26.22
N THR A 262 -22.70 10.33 -25.16
CA THR A 262 -23.79 11.31 -25.21
C THR A 262 -23.31 12.74 -25.44
N GLU A 263 -22.14 13.11 -24.91
CA GLU A 263 -21.56 14.44 -25.13
C GLU A 263 -21.11 14.62 -26.59
N VAL A 264 -20.52 13.58 -27.19
CA VAL A 264 -20.18 13.56 -28.63
C VAL A 264 -21.44 13.72 -29.49
N GLU A 265 -22.51 12.97 -29.22
CA GLU A 265 -23.78 13.09 -29.94
C GLU A 265 -24.38 14.50 -29.83
N MET A 266 -24.30 15.12 -28.65
CA MET A 266 -24.73 16.51 -28.45
C MET A 266 -23.88 17.51 -29.25
N HIS A 267 -22.57 17.29 -29.33
CA HIS A 267 -21.67 18.12 -30.12
C HIS A 267 -21.96 18.01 -31.62
N ASP A 268 -22.22 16.81 -32.13
CA ASP A 268 -22.62 16.58 -33.52
C ASP A 268 -23.96 17.25 -33.84
N ALA A 269 -24.97 17.08 -32.97
CA ALA A 269 -26.27 17.75 -33.14
C ALA A 269 -26.13 19.28 -33.13
N ARG A 270 -25.23 19.82 -32.31
CA ARG A 270 -24.95 21.27 -32.27
C ARG A 270 -24.25 21.72 -33.56
N ALA A 271 -23.33 20.92 -34.10
CA ALA A 271 -22.68 21.19 -35.38
C ALA A 271 -23.70 21.20 -36.54
N ASP A 272 -24.62 20.24 -36.57
CA ASP A 272 -25.71 20.16 -37.57
C ASP A 272 -26.61 21.39 -37.53
N ILE A 273 -26.99 21.87 -36.33
CA ILE A 273 -27.76 23.11 -36.17
C ILE A 273 -26.99 24.32 -36.73
N TYR A 274 -25.68 24.41 -36.50
CA TYR A 274 -24.87 25.49 -37.04
C TYR A 274 -24.71 25.40 -38.56
N LEU A 275 -24.55 24.20 -39.10
CA LEU A 275 -24.54 23.94 -40.54
C LEU A 275 -25.87 24.34 -41.20
N ALA A 276 -27.01 23.96 -40.62
CA ALA A 276 -28.32 24.35 -41.11
C ALA A 276 -28.51 25.88 -41.10
N LYS A 277 -28.09 26.56 -40.03
CA LYS A 277 -28.10 28.03 -39.96
C LYS A 277 -27.19 28.67 -41.00
N PHE A 278 -26.02 28.09 -41.24
CA PHE A 278 -25.09 28.55 -42.27
C PHE A 278 -25.70 28.44 -43.67
N TYR A 279 -26.29 27.29 -44.00
CA TYR A 279 -26.96 27.09 -45.31
C TYR A 279 -28.13 28.06 -45.52
N ALA A 280 -28.99 28.24 -44.51
CA ALA A 280 -30.10 29.20 -44.60
C ALA A 280 -29.59 30.65 -44.76
N MET A 281 -28.48 31.00 -44.09
CA MET A 281 -27.86 32.31 -44.23
C MET A 281 -27.25 32.52 -45.61
N ARG A 282 -26.62 31.49 -46.17
CA ARG A 282 -26.06 31.50 -47.53
C ARG A 282 -27.15 31.65 -48.58
N GLU A 283 -28.26 30.92 -48.45
CA GLU A 283 -29.41 31.05 -49.36
C GLU A 283 -29.99 32.48 -49.33
N LYS A 284 -30.08 33.10 -48.14
CA LYS A 284 -30.47 34.51 -48.02
C LYS A 284 -29.46 35.45 -48.68
N TYR A 285 -28.16 35.21 -48.51
CA TYR A 285 -27.10 35.99 -49.16
C TYR A 285 -27.23 35.92 -50.68
N ASP A 286 -27.34 34.71 -51.25
CA ASP A 286 -27.47 34.50 -52.69
C ASP A 286 -28.73 35.18 -53.25
N GLY A 287 -29.84 35.15 -52.50
CA GLY A 287 -31.06 35.89 -52.83
C GLY A 287 -30.86 37.41 -52.90
N GLU A 288 -30.17 38.00 -51.93
CA GLU A 288 -29.86 39.45 -51.92
C GLU A 288 -28.86 39.83 -53.02
N VAL A 289 -27.85 39.00 -53.32
CA VAL A 289 -26.94 39.22 -54.47
C VAL A 289 -27.76 39.30 -55.77
N THR A 290 -28.65 38.34 -56.00
CA THR A 290 -29.48 38.28 -57.21
C THR A 290 -30.40 39.51 -57.33
N LYS A 291 -30.94 39.98 -56.21
CA LYS A 291 -31.76 41.20 -56.14
C LYS A 291 -30.93 42.45 -56.44
N ASN A 292 -29.71 42.55 -55.90
CA ASN A 292 -28.79 43.65 -56.18
C ASN A 292 -28.40 43.70 -57.65
N GLU A 293 -28.03 42.56 -58.26
CA GLU A 293 -27.74 42.49 -59.70
C GLU A 293 -28.92 42.96 -60.57
N ARG A 294 -30.16 42.66 -60.15
CA ARG A 294 -31.37 43.12 -60.85
C ARG A 294 -31.57 44.63 -60.70
N LEU A 295 -31.33 45.18 -59.51
CA LEU A 295 -31.39 46.62 -59.25
C LEU A 295 -30.32 47.38 -60.04
N GLU A 296 -29.09 46.89 -60.10
CA GLU A 296 -28.01 47.46 -60.93
C GLU A 296 -28.36 47.50 -62.42
N LYS A 297 -28.93 46.40 -62.95
CA LYS A 297 -29.42 46.36 -64.33
C LYS A 297 -30.52 47.40 -64.59
N LEU A 298 -31.47 47.54 -63.65
CA LEU A 298 -32.53 48.55 -63.73
C LEU A 298 -31.98 49.97 -63.66
N LEU A 299 -31.01 50.25 -62.78
CA LEU A 299 -30.36 51.55 -62.67
C LEU A 299 -29.61 51.90 -63.96
N THR A 300 -28.89 50.94 -64.53
CA THR A 300 -28.18 51.13 -65.81
C THR A 300 -29.15 51.47 -66.95
N GLU A 301 -30.26 50.73 -67.07
CA GLU A 301 -31.29 50.99 -68.08
C GLU A 301 -31.95 52.36 -67.89
N ARG A 302 -32.28 52.72 -66.64
CA ARG A 302 -32.89 54.02 -66.32
C ARG A 302 -31.93 55.19 -66.55
N SER A 303 -30.64 55.02 -66.24
CA SER A 303 -29.60 56.02 -66.55
C SER A 303 -29.55 56.29 -68.05
N LYS A 304 -29.62 55.24 -68.88
CA LYS A 304 -29.66 55.37 -70.34
C LYS A 304 -30.93 56.08 -70.82
N GLN A 305 -32.09 55.79 -70.22
CA GLN A 305 -33.35 56.49 -70.54
C GLN A 305 -33.30 57.97 -70.15
N LEU A 306 -32.69 58.30 -69.01
CA LEU A 306 -32.45 59.67 -68.56
C LEU A 306 -31.54 60.43 -69.53
N GLU A 307 -30.44 59.82 -69.99
CA GLU A 307 -29.57 60.41 -71.02
C GLU A 307 -30.33 60.72 -72.31
N VAL A 308 -31.14 59.77 -72.81
CA VAL A 308 -31.93 59.96 -74.04
C VAL A 308 -32.99 61.07 -73.87
N ALA A 309 -33.73 61.08 -72.76
CA ALA A 309 -34.74 62.10 -72.50
C ALA A 309 -34.12 63.50 -72.34
N THR A 310 -32.96 63.59 -71.68
CA THR A 310 -32.21 64.85 -71.53
C THR A 310 -31.74 65.39 -72.88
N ALA A 311 -31.24 64.50 -73.76
CA ALA A 311 -30.86 64.88 -75.12
C ALA A 311 -32.07 65.36 -75.95
N GLN A 312 -33.22 64.68 -75.86
CA GLN A 312 -34.45 65.10 -76.54
C GLN A 312 -34.91 66.49 -76.09
N ILE A 313 -34.91 66.77 -74.79
CA ILE A 313 -35.28 68.09 -74.26
C ILE A 313 -34.34 69.17 -74.83
N ALA A 314 -33.03 68.92 -74.83
CA ALA A 314 -32.04 69.86 -75.37
C ALA A 314 -32.24 70.13 -76.88
N ASP A 315 -32.61 69.10 -77.66
CA ASP A 315 -32.92 69.23 -79.09
C ASP A 315 -34.17 70.10 -79.32
N TRP A 316 -35.23 69.94 -78.52
CA TRP A 316 -36.46 70.75 -78.60
C TRP A 316 -36.24 72.20 -78.15
N GLU A 317 -35.39 72.43 -77.15
CA GLU A 317 -35.01 73.78 -76.69
C GLU A 317 -34.15 74.54 -77.71
N SER A 318 -33.41 73.82 -78.56
CA SER A 318 -32.52 74.39 -79.58
C SER A 318 -33.20 74.66 -80.93
N ALA A 319 -34.46 74.23 -81.12
CA ALA A 319 -35.16 74.34 -82.40
C ALA A 319 -35.66 75.79 -82.68
N PRO A 320 -35.37 76.38 -83.87
CA PRO A 320 -35.79 77.75 -84.20
C PRO A 320 -37.29 77.82 -84.53
N SER A 321 -38.10 78.42 -83.65
CA SER A 321 -39.55 78.59 -83.86
C SER A 321 -39.84 79.80 -84.76
N GLN A 322 -40.48 79.59 -85.92
CA GLN A 322 -40.97 80.67 -86.81
C GLN A 322 -42.48 80.94 -86.70
N ASP A 323 -43.24 80.15 -85.91
CA ASP A 323 -44.70 80.24 -85.81
C ASP A 323 -45.17 80.23 -84.33
N PRO A 324 -45.92 81.23 -83.85
CA PRO A 324 -46.38 81.31 -82.46
C PRO A 324 -47.27 80.12 -82.02
N ALA A 325 -48.01 79.49 -82.93
CA ALA A 325 -48.82 78.30 -82.61
C ALA A 325 -47.96 77.04 -82.41
N GLN A 326 -46.79 76.97 -83.07
CA GLN A 326 -45.82 75.89 -82.87
C GLN A 326 -45.03 76.08 -81.57
N SER A 327 -44.76 77.32 -81.16
CA SER A 327 -44.06 77.63 -79.91
C SER A 327 -44.85 77.19 -78.66
N GLU A 328 -46.18 77.39 -78.63
CA GLU A 328 -47.04 76.92 -77.52
C GLU A 328 -47.12 75.38 -77.45
N ALA A 329 -47.21 74.71 -78.60
CA ALA A 329 -47.23 73.25 -78.67
C ALA A 329 -45.88 72.64 -78.22
N SER A 330 -44.75 73.23 -78.65
CA SER A 330 -43.41 72.85 -78.22
C SER A 330 -43.20 73.08 -76.72
N GLY A 331 -43.68 74.20 -76.17
CA GLY A 331 -43.61 74.46 -74.72
C GLY A 331 -44.40 73.45 -73.89
N THR A 332 -45.56 73.02 -74.37
CA THR A 332 -46.40 72.01 -73.70
C THR A 332 -45.73 70.63 -73.69
N GLU A 333 -45.07 70.25 -74.80
CA GLU A 333 -44.34 68.98 -74.89
C GLU A 333 -43.04 68.99 -74.06
N ILE A 334 -42.33 70.11 -74.00
CA ILE A 334 -41.17 70.28 -73.11
C ILE A 334 -41.57 70.11 -71.64
N ILE A 335 -42.68 70.72 -71.19
CA ILE A 335 -43.18 70.56 -69.82
C ILE A 335 -43.51 69.09 -69.54
N ARG A 336 -44.18 68.40 -70.47
CA ARG A 336 -44.50 66.98 -70.34
C ARG A 336 -43.26 66.11 -70.24
N LEU A 337 -42.24 66.36 -71.07
CA LEU A 337 -40.97 65.65 -71.03
C LEU A 337 -40.21 65.93 -69.73
N GLN A 338 -40.26 67.16 -69.22
CA GLN A 338 -39.66 67.54 -67.95
C GLN A 338 -40.33 66.84 -66.75
N GLU A 339 -41.66 66.74 -66.74
CA GLU A 339 -42.39 65.97 -65.73
C GLU A 339 -42.02 64.48 -65.77
N LEU A 340 -41.87 63.92 -66.97
CA LEU A 340 -41.49 62.52 -67.17
C LEU A 340 -40.03 62.28 -66.73
N LEU A 341 -39.13 63.22 -67.02
CA LEU A 341 -37.74 63.22 -66.56
C LEU A 341 -37.67 63.28 -65.03
N ASN A 342 -38.40 64.19 -64.40
CA ASN A 342 -38.46 64.31 -62.94
C ASN A 342 -39.01 63.03 -62.28
N ALA A 343 -40.03 62.41 -62.88
CA ALA A 343 -40.59 61.14 -62.40
C ALA A 343 -39.62 59.96 -62.56
N GLU A 344 -38.78 59.95 -63.59
CA GLU A 344 -37.73 58.93 -63.77
C GLU A 344 -36.53 59.18 -62.85
N GLN A 345 -36.14 60.44 -62.62
CA GLN A 345 -35.12 60.80 -61.62
C GLN A 345 -35.54 60.39 -60.21
N ALA A 346 -36.79 60.63 -59.82
CA ALA A 346 -37.33 60.20 -58.53
C ALA A 346 -37.30 58.67 -58.39
N ARG A 347 -37.66 57.93 -59.45
CA ARG A 347 -37.58 56.46 -59.47
C ARG A 347 -36.14 55.94 -59.42
N ALA A 348 -35.20 56.58 -60.12
CA ALA A 348 -33.78 56.24 -60.06
C ALA A 348 -33.20 56.47 -58.66
N ALA A 349 -33.53 57.60 -58.02
CA ALA A 349 -33.12 57.90 -56.64
C ALA A 349 -33.69 56.86 -55.64
N GLN A 350 -34.94 56.43 -55.82
CA GLN A 350 -35.54 55.38 -55.01
C GLN A 350 -34.83 54.02 -55.19
N ASN A 351 -34.51 53.63 -56.43
CA ASN A 351 -33.77 52.40 -56.71
C ASN A 351 -32.35 52.43 -56.15
N GLN A 352 -31.68 53.58 -56.22
CA GLN A 352 -30.35 53.77 -55.63
C GLN A 352 -30.39 53.62 -54.10
N MET A 353 -31.38 54.22 -53.44
CA MET A 353 -31.57 54.08 -51.99
C MET A 353 -31.81 52.61 -51.60
N GLN A 354 -32.58 51.87 -52.40
CA GLN A 354 -32.80 50.43 -52.19
C GLN A 354 -31.53 49.61 -52.40
N LEU A 355 -30.70 49.96 -53.40
CA LEU A 355 -29.41 49.32 -53.65
C LEU A 355 -28.45 49.52 -52.49
N ASP A 356 -28.33 50.75 -52.00
CA ASP A 356 -27.47 51.10 -50.87
C ASP A 356 -27.91 50.36 -49.59
N GLN A 357 -29.22 50.27 -49.35
CA GLN A 357 -29.78 49.51 -48.24
C GLN A 357 -29.49 48.00 -48.36
N SER A 358 -29.69 47.40 -49.54
CA SER A 358 -29.37 45.98 -49.78
C SER A 358 -27.85 45.72 -49.67
N ALA A 359 -26.99 46.66 -50.05
CA ALA A 359 -25.53 46.54 -49.89
C ALA A 359 -25.11 46.48 -48.41
N ILE A 360 -25.71 47.31 -47.54
CA ILE A 360 -25.47 47.28 -46.09
C ILE A 360 -25.91 45.93 -45.50
N GLU A 361 -27.08 45.43 -45.90
CA GLU A 361 -27.59 44.13 -45.46
C GLU A 361 -26.68 42.98 -45.91
N LEU A 362 -26.18 43.02 -47.16
CA LEU A 362 -25.25 42.04 -47.69
C LEU A 362 -23.95 42.00 -46.90
N GLN A 363 -23.40 43.18 -46.54
CA GLN A 363 -22.18 43.28 -45.75
C GLN A 363 -22.37 42.72 -44.32
N SER A 364 -23.54 42.96 -43.72
CA SER A 364 -23.92 42.38 -42.42
C SER A 364 -24.02 40.85 -42.47
N VAL A 365 -24.64 40.30 -43.52
CA VAL A 365 -24.74 38.84 -43.71
C VAL A 365 -23.34 38.23 -43.93
N LYS A 366 -22.50 38.87 -44.74
CA LYS A 366 -21.12 38.42 -45.00
C LYS A 366 -20.28 38.30 -43.73
N LEU A 367 -20.38 39.27 -42.82
CA LEU A 367 -19.70 39.21 -41.52
C LEU A 367 -20.18 38.03 -40.66
N LYS A 368 -21.48 37.75 -40.67
CA LYS A 368 -22.05 36.61 -39.93
C LYS A 368 -21.61 35.26 -40.51
N VAL A 369 -21.55 35.13 -41.84
CA VAL A 369 -21.05 33.94 -42.53
C VAL A 369 -19.61 33.63 -42.10
N HIS A 370 -18.74 34.64 -42.10
CA HIS A 370 -17.34 34.48 -41.66
C HIS A 370 -17.21 34.09 -40.17
N ASP A 371 -18.05 34.65 -39.29
CA ASP A 371 -18.10 34.26 -37.87
C ASP A 371 -18.53 32.79 -37.70
N PHE A 372 -19.52 32.32 -38.47
CA PHE A 372 -19.92 30.90 -38.45
C PHE A 372 -18.84 29.97 -39.01
N GLU A 373 -18.13 30.35 -40.07
CA GLU A 373 -17.00 29.56 -40.59
C GLU A 373 -15.91 29.38 -39.52
N GLY A 374 -15.57 30.45 -38.79
CA GLY A 374 -14.62 30.37 -37.68
C GLY A 374 -15.08 29.41 -36.58
N LYS A 375 -16.37 29.43 -36.22
CA LYS A 375 -16.96 28.51 -35.23
C LYS A 375 -16.93 27.06 -35.70
N ILE A 376 -17.27 26.79 -36.96
CA ILE A 376 -17.24 25.45 -37.55
C ILE A 376 -15.82 24.88 -37.53
N GLN A 377 -14.82 25.68 -37.91
CA GLN A 377 -13.42 25.23 -37.86
C GLN A 377 -12.97 24.91 -36.44
N ASN A 378 -13.32 25.75 -35.47
CA ASN A 378 -12.99 25.50 -34.06
C ASN A 378 -13.62 24.19 -33.54
N PHE A 379 -14.91 23.98 -33.79
CA PHE A 379 -15.57 22.73 -33.40
C PHE A 379 -14.96 21.50 -34.07
N LYS A 380 -14.54 21.62 -35.34
CA LYS A 380 -13.86 20.53 -36.07
C LYS A 380 -12.52 20.18 -35.43
N THR A 381 -11.75 21.17 -34.99
CA THR A 381 -10.49 20.94 -34.26
C THR A 381 -10.75 20.24 -32.93
N GLN A 382 -11.73 20.71 -32.14
CA GLN A 382 -12.09 20.10 -30.86
C GLN A 382 -12.54 18.64 -31.00
N ALA A 383 -13.36 18.33 -32.02
CA ALA A 383 -13.80 16.96 -32.29
C ALA A 383 -12.61 16.03 -32.62
N LEU A 384 -11.63 16.52 -33.40
CA LEU A 384 -10.44 15.75 -33.75
C LEU A 384 -9.57 15.45 -32.50
N GLU A 385 -9.40 16.43 -31.61
CA GLU A 385 -8.65 16.25 -30.36
C GLU A 385 -9.31 15.21 -29.44
N LEU A 386 -10.64 15.27 -29.29
CA LEU A 386 -11.40 14.29 -28.51
C LEU A 386 -11.27 12.88 -29.11
N GLN A 387 -11.35 12.75 -30.43
CA GLN A 387 -11.21 11.47 -31.12
C GLN A 387 -9.81 10.86 -30.92
N GLN A 388 -8.76 11.68 -30.96
CA GLN A 388 -7.38 11.23 -30.68
C GLN A 388 -7.22 10.77 -29.23
N LEU A 389 -7.79 11.51 -28.29
CA LEU A 389 -7.73 11.19 -26.87
C LEU A 389 -8.47 9.87 -26.56
N ALA A 390 -9.67 9.67 -27.14
CA ALA A 390 -10.42 8.42 -27.03
C ALA A 390 -9.62 7.22 -27.58
N GLY A 391 -8.97 7.40 -28.74
CA GLY A 391 -8.09 6.39 -29.33
C GLY A 391 -6.88 6.03 -28.45
N LYS A 392 -6.32 7.00 -27.72
CA LYS A 392 -5.23 6.77 -26.76
C LYS A 392 -5.70 5.92 -25.57
N TYR A 393 -6.84 6.26 -24.96
CA TYR A 393 -7.39 5.50 -23.83
C TYR A 393 -7.77 4.06 -24.19
N LEU A 394 -8.25 3.83 -25.42
CA LEU A 394 -8.55 2.48 -25.91
C LEU A 394 -7.28 1.60 -25.98
N ARG A 395 -6.17 2.14 -26.48
CA ARG A 395 -4.89 1.41 -26.55
C ARG A 395 -4.36 1.06 -25.16
N GLU A 396 -4.31 2.04 -24.26
CA GLU A 396 -3.86 1.82 -22.87
C GLU A 396 -4.71 0.76 -22.15
N ARG A 397 -6.04 0.76 -22.39
CA ARG A 397 -6.94 -0.27 -21.86
C ARG A 397 -6.58 -1.66 -22.40
N ASP A 398 -6.34 -1.78 -23.70
CA ASP A 398 -6.11 -3.08 -24.33
C ASP A 398 -4.73 -3.64 -23.94
N GLU A 399 -3.70 -2.78 -23.82
CA GLU A 399 -2.39 -3.15 -23.25
C GLU A 399 -2.50 -3.64 -21.80
N ALA A 400 -3.26 -2.92 -20.95
CA ALA A 400 -3.49 -3.33 -19.56
C ALA A 400 -4.23 -4.68 -19.46
N ARG A 401 -5.23 -4.91 -20.32
CA ARG A 401 -5.94 -6.19 -20.40
C ARG A 401 -5.03 -7.33 -20.83
N GLU A 402 -4.14 -7.10 -21.78
CA GLU A 402 -3.23 -8.12 -22.27
C GLU A 402 -2.20 -8.50 -21.20
N LYS A 403 -1.68 -7.51 -20.47
CA LYS A 403 -0.80 -7.76 -19.32
C LYS A 403 -1.49 -8.61 -18.24
N LEU A 404 -2.72 -8.25 -17.86
CA LEU A 404 -3.51 -9.03 -16.88
C LEU A 404 -3.83 -10.46 -17.37
N ARG A 405 -4.05 -10.66 -18.68
CA ARG A 405 -4.21 -12.00 -19.26
C ARG A 405 -2.93 -12.82 -19.18
N GLY A 406 -1.78 -12.21 -19.47
CA GLY A 406 -0.47 -12.84 -19.31
C GLY A 406 -0.23 -13.29 -17.87
N ASP A 407 -0.40 -12.39 -16.92
CA ASP A 407 -0.19 -12.67 -15.48
C ASP A 407 -1.14 -13.77 -14.97
N ARG A 408 -2.41 -13.75 -15.39
CA ARG A 408 -3.40 -14.78 -15.05
C ARG A 408 -3.06 -16.15 -15.66
N ALA A 409 -2.61 -16.18 -16.91
CA ALA A 409 -2.22 -17.42 -17.57
C ALA A 409 -0.99 -18.04 -16.89
N SER A 410 0.02 -17.22 -16.56
CA SER A 410 1.18 -17.68 -15.79
C SER A 410 0.80 -18.19 -14.40
N GLY A 411 -0.09 -17.50 -13.69
CA GLY A 411 -0.58 -17.95 -12.38
C GLY A 411 -1.37 -19.27 -12.42
N LEU A 412 -2.22 -19.46 -13.44
CA LEU A 412 -2.97 -20.71 -13.65
C LEU A 412 -2.05 -21.90 -13.95
N VAL A 413 -1.04 -21.71 -14.80
CA VAL A 413 -0.06 -22.76 -15.13
C VAL A 413 0.72 -23.20 -13.89
N VAL A 414 1.10 -22.27 -13.02
CA VAL A 414 1.78 -22.60 -11.76
C VAL A 414 0.83 -23.34 -10.80
N ALA A 415 -0.42 -22.89 -10.67
CA ALA A 415 -1.40 -23.53 -9.79
C ALA A 415 -1.79 -24.95 -10.23
N GLU A 416 -2.05 -25.16 -11.53
CA GLU A 416 -2.32 -26.49 -12.09
C GLU A 416 -1.12 -27.42 -11.94
N GLY A 417 0.11 -26.92 -12.16
CA GLY A 417 1.34 -27.67 -11.94
C GLY A 417 1.51 -28.11 -10.49
N VAL A 418 1.18 -27.26 -9.51
CA VAL A 418 1.22 -27.60 -8.08
C VAL A 418 0.16 -28.66 -7.71
N ILE A 419 -1.07 -28.52 -8.23
CA ILE A 419 -2.16 -29.47 -7.97
C ILE A 419 -1.86 -30.86 -8.56
N ASP A 420 -1.33 -30.91 -9.77
CA ASP A 420 -0.92 -32.16 -10.42
C ASP A 420 0.25 -32.83 -9.67
N LEU A 421 1.22 -32.04 -9.21
CA LEU A 421 2.34 -32.54 -8.42
C LEU A 421 1.88 -33.17 -7.09
N LEU A 422 0.93 -32.53 -6.39
CA LEU A 422 0.33 -33.04 -5.15
C LEU A 422 -0.47 -34.33 -5.40
N SER A 423 -1.20 -34.39 -6.52
CA SER A 423 -2.04 -35.53 -6.85
C SER A 423 -1.23 -36.79 -7.22
N ARG A 424 0.02 -36.62 -7.67
CA ARG A 424 0.93 -37.72 -8.05
C ARG A 424 1.75 -38.27 -6.88
N HIS A 425 1.78 -37.56 -5.76
CA HIS A 425 2.65 -37.86 -4.62
C HIS A 425 1.86 -37.72 -3.31
N ASP A 426 1.10 -38.76 -3.00
CA ASP A 426 0.43 -38.93 -1.70
C ASP A 426 1.41 -39.35 -0.59
N GLU A 427 2.49 -40.05 -0.96
CA GLU A 427 3.58 -40.47 -0.07
C GLU A 427 4.97 -40.28 -0.68
N CYS A 428 5.99 -40.10 0.17
CA CYS A 428 7.37 -40.02 -0.29
C CYS A 428 7.85 -41.37 -0.83
N ARG A 429 8.18 -41.44 -2.12
CA ARG A 429 8.75 -42.66 -2.74
C ARG A 429 10.07 -43.15 -2.12
N HIS A 430 10.74 -42.33 -1.32
CA HIS A 430 12.00 -42.69 -0.66
C HIS A 430 11.80 -43.20 0.77
N CYS A 431 11.00 -42.52 1.60
CA CYS A 431 10.80 -42.92 3.00
C CYS A 431 9.38 -43.39 3.36
N GLY A 432 8.43 -43.34 2.43
CA GLY A 432 7.04 -43.77 2.62
C GLY A 432 6.19 -42.80 3.44
N GLU A 433 6.73 -41.64 3.83
CA GLU A 433 6.05 -40.71 4.72
C GLU A 433 4.94 -39.94 3.98
N PRO A 434 3.72 -39.90 4.54
CA PRO A 434 2.63 -39.15 3.96
C PRO A 434 2.71 -37.66 4.32
N GLN A 435 2.41 -36.81 3.34
CA GLN A 435 1.90 -35.44 3.53
C GLN A 435 2.72 -34.39 4.32
N ASP A 436 3.99 -34.64 4.66
CA ASP A 436 4.91 -33.61 5.14
C ASP A 436 5.84 -33.16 4.01
N TRP A 437 5.53 -32.04 3.34
CA TRP A 437 6.25 -31.58 2.15
C TRP A 437 6.46 -30.07 2.18
N TRP A 438 7.57 -29.60 1.59
CA TRP A 438 7.76 -28.19 1.26
C TRP A 438 8.12 -27.98 -0.20
N PHE A 439 7.81 -26.79 -0.70
CA PHE A 439 8.10 -26.38 -2.07
C PHE A 439 9.47 -25.71 -2.13
N GLU A 440 10.26 -26.06 -3.14
CA GLU A 440 11.48 -25.36 -3.50
C GLU A 440 11.37 -24.90 -4.95
N TRP A 441 11.61 -23.62 -5.20
CA TRP A 441 11.83 -23.13 -6.55
C TRP A 441 13.20 -23.59 -7.02
N ASP A 442 13.22 -24.47 -8.02
CA ASP A 442 14.49 -25.01 -8.53
C ASP A 442 14.80 -24.59 -9.97
N GLY A 443 13.82 -23.97 -10.65
CA GLY A 443 13.97 -23.38 -11.98
C GLY A 443 14.44 -24.35 -13.07
N SER A 444 14.44 -25.66 -12.79
CA SER A 444 14.96 -26.66 -13.68
C SER A 444 13.88 -27.13 -14.64
N ASN A 445 14.28 -27.58 -15.83
CA ASN A 445 13.36 -28.17 -16.81
C ASN A 445 12.68 -29.46 -16.30
N ARG A 446 13.09 -30.00 -15.14
CA ARG A 446 12.51 -31.18 -14.51
C ARG A 446 11.31 -30.84 -13.61
N ALA A 447 11.22 -29.61 -13.10
CA ALA A 447 10.16 -29.14 -12.21
C ALA A 447 8.84 -28.80 -12.92
N GLY A 448 8.72 -29.15 -14.21
CA GLY A 448 7.52 -28.91 -14.99
C GLY A 448 7.20 -27.42 -15.20
N PRO A 449 5.97 -27.11 -15.65
CA PRO A 449 5.55 -25.75 -16.00
C PRO A 449 5.52 -24.77 -14.83
N SER A 450 5.44 -25.28 -13.58
CA SER A 450 5.40 -24.47 -12.37
C SER A 450 6.78 -23.99 -11.90
N GLY A 451 7.87 -24.64 -12.32
CA GLY A 451 9.23 -24.36 -11.84
C GLY A 451 9.46 -24.73 -10.37
N LEU A 452 8.51 -25.44 -9.75
CA LEU A 452 8.49 -25.81 -8.34
C LEU A 452 8.72 -27.32 -8.17
N THR A 453 9.46 -27.67 -7.12
CA THR A 453 9.71 -29.07 -6.72
C THR A 453 9.22 -29.34 -5.32
N PHE A 454 8.80 -30.58 -5.07
CA PHE A 454 8.48 -31.04 -3.72
C PHE A 454 9.69 -31.63 -3.03
N ARG A 455 9.83 -31.33 -1.75
CA ARG A 455 10.80 -31.93 -0.85
C ARG A 455 10.07 -32.66 0.26
N CYS A 456 10.48 -33.89 0.52
CA CYS A 456 9.96 -34.63 1.66
C CYS A 456 10.46 -34.04 2.99
N GLY A 457 9.50 -33.77 3.88
CA GLY A 457 9.59 -33.50 5.31
C GLY A 457 10.78 -34.13 6.01
N GLN A 458 10.87 -35.44 5.85
CA GLN A 458 11.70 -36.32 6.65
C GLN A 458 13.05 -36.63 6.00
N CYS A 459 13.04 -36.94 4.69
CA CYS A 459 14.26 -37.39 4.01
C CYS A 459 14.82 -36.37 3.01
N THR A 460 14.19 -35.21 2.84
CA THR A 460 14.59 -34.12 1.92
C THR A 460 14.65 -34.50 0.43
N THR A 461 14.16 -35.69 0.06
CA THR A 461 14.16 -36.18 -1.32
C THR A 461 13.32 -35.26 -2.21
N ARG A 462 13.79 -35.03 -3.45
CA ARG A 462 13.07 -34.22 -4.45
C ARG A 462 12.06 -35.07 -5.23
N HIS A 463 10.88 -34.50 -5.41
CA HIS A 463 9.78 -35.08 -6.16
C HIS A 463 9.33 -34.09 -7.23
N TRP A 464 9.11 -34.62 -8.43
CA TRP A 464 8.96 -33.92 -9.71
C TRP A 464 7.67 -34.32 -10.42
#